data_AF-A0A7S0F2S6-F1
#
_entry.id   AF-A0A7S0F2S6-F1
#
_cell.length_a   1.000
_cell.length_b   1.000
_cell.length_c   1.000
_cell.angle_alpha   90.00
_cell.angle_beta   90.00
_cell.angle_gamma   90.00
#
_symmetry.space_group_name_H-M   'P 1'
#
loop_
_entity.id
_entity.type
_entity.pdbx_description
1 polymer ?
#
loop_
_entity_poly.entity_id
_entity_poly.type
_entity_poly.pdbx_seq_one_letter_code
_entity_poly.pdbx_strand_id
1 'polypeptide(L)'
;GKMTRHSGVHSVAPPYQLIRGDTYNLTLGVVIAVILAACKDVRGLSPFARLQLRAYTVWNLAFLGVRVALNQAQWDSFLAVNSFGIACGFRTAMCQGIGENMRKKLAAQLAHDGLDLPPWQFFFSDHAIHTLPPLVLITALVRRAERVHPMNCVYVLACSTWFAFRQGAQLDSSDIYVPHPWRRAWLAIATSVLCTPSLVDALISRKRGKAALVSLVALVPYLLARLDPGLRQKYKFEFELSRLNRPVAAEAAPAMPPRCASMPPPGLAALH
;
A
#
# COMPACT_ATOMS: atom_id res chain seq x y z
N GLY A 1 -22.45 0.69 51.09
CA GLY A 1 -22.11 1.42 49.85
C GLY A 1 -20.85 0.81 49.25
N LYS A 2 -20.92 0.34 48.00
CA LYS A 2 -19.76 -0.21 47.27
C LYS A 2 -18.91 0.97 46.77
N MET A 3 -17.70 1.11 47.30
CA MET A 3 -16.68 2.03 46.79
C MET A 3 -16.25 1.60 45.38
N THR A 4 -16.59 2.41 44.39
CA THR A 4 -16.05 2.36 43.04
C THR A 4 -14.60 2.83 43.06
N ARG A 5 -13.65 1.91 42.80
CA ARG A 5 -12.26 2.27 42.52
C ARG A 5 -12.22 3.03 41.19
N HIS A 6 -11.86 4.31 41.26
CA HIS A 6 -11.50 5.10 40.10
C HIS A 6 -10.33 4.47 39.36
N SER A 7 -10.53 4.36 38.05
CA SER A 7 -9.58 4.04 37.00
C SER A 7 -8.22 4.70 37.21
N GLY A 8 -7.17 3.89 37.35
CA GLY A 8 -5.80 4.31 37.11
C GLY A 8 -5.66 4.69 35.64
N VAL A 9 -5.64 6.00 35.38
CA VAL A 9 -5.13 6.56 34.13
C VAL A 9 -3.64 6.28 34.15
N HIS A 10 -3.20 5.24 33.45
CA HIS A 10 -1.80 5.14 33.09
C HIS A 10 -1.47 6.41 32.30
N SER A 11 -0.70 7.28 32.94
CA SER A 11 -0.02 8.41 32.31
C SER A 11 0.89 7.83 31.23
N VAL A 12 0.34 7.67 30.02
CA VAL A 12 1.14 7.54 28.82
C VAL A 12 1.62 8.95 28.56
N ALA A 13 2.93 9.17 28.68
CA ALA A 13 3.55 10.44 28.30
C ALA A 13 2.97 10.89 26.95
N PRO A 14 2.58 12.17 26.80
CA PRO A 14 1.97 12.63 25.57
C PRO A 14 2.90 12.28 24.39
N PRO A 15 2.36 11.75 23.28
CA PRO A 15 3.17 11.36 22.15
C PRO A 15 4.07 12.51 21.71
N TYR A 16 5.32 12.20 21.39
CA TYR A 16 6.31 13.20 21.00
C TYR A 16 5.83 13.96 19.75
N GLN A 17 5.43 15.23 19.95
CA GLN A 17 5.05 16.13 18.87
C GLN A 17 6.32 16.69 18.22
N LEU A 18 6.53 16.37 16.95
CA LEU A 18 7.66 16.85 16.17
C LEU A 18 7.41 18.26 15.65
N ILE A 19 6.15 18.57 15.34
CA ILE A 19 5.72 19.85 14.80
C ILE A 19 4.73 20.48 15.79
N ARG A 20 5.05 21.68 16.27
CA ARG A 20 4.20 22.41 17.23
C ARG A 20 2.85 22.72 16.60
N GLY A 21 1.76 22.32 17.25
CA GLY A 21 0.39 22.52 16.77
C GLY A 21 -0.15 21.39 15.90
N ASP A 22 0.67 20.41 15.54
CA ASP A 22 0.25 19.20 14.85
C ASP A 22 0.21 18.01 15.81
N THR A 23 -0.90 17.91 16.55
CA THR A 23 -1.08 16.93 17.62
C THR A 23 -0.85 15.49 17.17
N TYR A 24 -1.08 15.20 15.89
CA TYR A 24 -0.96 13.86 15.33
C TYR A 24 0.24 13.72 14.37
N ASN A 25 1.09 14.75 14.23
CA ASN A 25 2.18 14.81 13.25
C ASN A 25 1.71 14.44 11.81
N LEU A 26 0.50 14.86 11.43
CA LEU A 26 -0.04 14.64 10.08
C LEU A 26 0.82 15.31 9.00
N THR A 27 1.38 16.48 9.28
CA THR A 27 2.28 17.20 8.36
C THR A 27 3.50 16.35 8.03
N LEU A 28 4.08 15.65 9.01
CA LEU A 28 5.17 14.72 8.75
C LEU A 28 4.72 13.57 7.84
N GLY A 29 3.53 13.01 8.09
CA GLY A 29 2.96 11.97 7.25
C GLY A 29 2.79 12.42 5.79
N VAL A 30 2.32 13.65 5.58
CA VAL A 30 2.19 14.28 4.25
C VAL A 30 3.55 14.46 3.59
N VAL A 31 4.55 14.98 4.32
CA VAL A 31 5.92 15.16 3.79
C VAL A 31 6.51 13.83 3.33
N ILE A 32 6.36 12.75 4.12
CA ILE A 32 6.83 11.41 3.73
C ILE A 32 6.11 10.93 2.47
N ALA A 33 4.78 11.09 2.38
CA ALA A 33 4.03 10.72 1.18
C ALA A 33 4.52 11.48 -0.06
N VAL A 34 4.79 12.78 0.06
CA VAL A 34 5.31 13.61 -1.04
C VAL A 34 6.71 13.16 -1.46
N ILE A 35 7.60 12.91 -0.50
CA ILE A 35 8.97 12.43 -0.77
C ILE A 35 8.92 11.08 -1.48
N LEU A 36 8.19 10.10 -0.94
CA LEU A 36 8.04 8.77 -1.57
C LEU A 36 7.46 8.88 -2.99
N ALA A 37 6.48 9.77 -3.17
CA ALA A 37 5.85 10.01 -4.46
C ALA A 37 6.76 10.75 -5.46
N ALA A 38 7.78 11.48 -5.01
CA ALA A 38 8.78 12.14 -5.85
C ALA A 38 9.97 11.22 -6.14
N CYS A 39 10.40 10.40 -5.16
CA CYS A 39 11.49 9.44 -5.31
C CYS A 39 11.24 8.44 -6.45
N LYS A 40 9.98 8.07 -6.72
CA LYS A 40 9.65 7.14 -7.81
C LYS A 40 10.02 7.67 -9.21
N ASP A 41 10.16 8.99 -9.36
CA ASP A 41 10.43 9.69 -10.63
C ASP A 41 11.93 10.03 -10.81
N VAL A 42 12.78 9.61 -9.87
CA VAL A 42 14.23 9.82 -9.94
C VAL A 42 14.83 9.03 -11.12
N ARG A 43 15.68 9.71 -11.90
CA ARG A 43 16.43 9.11 -13.02
C ARG A 43 17.48 8.12 -12.50
N GLY A 44 17.70 7.04 -13.23
CA GLY A 44 18.71 6.03 -12.89
C GLY A 44 18.27 4.94 -11.90
N LEU A 45 17.02 4.98 -11.40
CA LEU A 45 16.46 3.87 -10.62
C LEU A 45 16.27 2.62 -11.47
N SER A 46 16.63 1.45 -10.91
CA SER A 46 16.34 0.16 -11.55
C SER A 46 14.82 -0.04 -11.69
N PRO A 47 14.37 -0.87 -12.65
CA PRO A 47 12.95 -1.20 -12.80
C PRO A 47 12.33 -1.75 -11.52
N PHE A 48 13.06 -2.57 -10.76
CA PHE A 48 12.61 -3.12 -9.48
C PHE A 48 12.48 -2.03 -8.40
N ALA A 49 13.48 -1.16 -8.24
CA ALA A 49 13.41 -0.07 -7.27
C ALA A 49 12.21 0.87 -7.55
N ARG A 50 11.99 1.21 -8.83
CA ARG A 50 10.84 2.01 -9.25
C ARG A 50 9.51 1.31 -8.96
N LEU A 51 9.44 0.00 -9.14
CA LEU A 51 8.26 -0.79 -8.80
C LEU A 51 7.95 -0.74 -7.30
N GLN A 52 8.97 -0.92 -6.44
CA GLN A 52 8.79 -0.86 -4.99
C GLN A 52 8.30 0.52 -4.54
N LEU A 53 8.86 1.60 -5.10
CA LEU A 53 8.42 2.97 -4.83
C LEU A 53 7.02 3.28 -5.36
N ARG A 54 6.47 2.46 -6.25
CA ARG A 54 5.07 2.56 -6.67
C ARG A 54 4.14 1.75 -5.79
N ALA A 55 4.60 0.74 -5.03
CA ALA A 55 3.72 -0.11 -4.23
C ALA A 55 3.26 0.59 -2.94
N TYR A 56 1.95 0.71 -2.72
CA TYR A 56 1.39 1.31 -1.50
C TYR A 56 1.76 0.51 -0.24
N THR A 57 2.00 -0.81 -0.38
CA THR A 57 2.49 -1.66 0.71
C THR A 57 3.83 -1.16 1.23
N VAL A 58 4.74 -0.74 0.33
CA VAL A 58 6.05 -0.18 0.70
C VAL A 58 5.87 1.16 1.39
N TRP A 59 4.92 1.99 0.94
CA TRP A 59 4.63 3.26 1.61
C TRP A 59 4.09 3.04 3.02
N ASN A 60 3.20 2.06 3.21
CA ASN A 60 2.72 1.67 4.54
C ASN A 60 3.85 1.18 5.46
N LEU A 61 4.77 0.35 4.93
CA LEU A 61 5.96 -0.09 5.68
C LEU A 61 6.90 1.07 6.01
N ALA A 62 7.04 2.06 5.12
CA ALA A 62 7.81 3.27 5.39
C ALA A 62 7.19 4.08 6.53
N PHE A 63 5.86 4.28 6.53
CA PHE A 63 5.19 4.92 7.65
C PHE A 63 5.36 4.16 8.97
N LEU A 64 5.31 2.82 8.93
CA LEU A 64 5.59 1.98 10.10
C LEU A 64 7.02 2.14 10.60
N GLY A 65 8.00 2.16 9.69
CA GLY A 65 9.41 2.38 10.01
C GLY A 65 9.63 3.74 10.67
N VAL A 66 9.06 4.81 10.11
CA VAL A 66 9.12 6.15 10.70
C VAL A 66 8.44 6.19 12.07
N ARG A 67 7.27 5.54 12.20
CA ARG A 67 6.57 5.43 13.48
C ARG A 67 7.46 4.79 14.54
N VAL A 68 8.21 3.74 14.20
CA VAL A 68 9.12 3.07 15.15
C VAL A 68 10.32 3.96 15.45
N ALA A 69 10.97 4.51 14.43
CA ALA A 69 12.18 5.32 14.56
C ALA A 69 11.95 6.60 15.37
N LEU A 70 10.78 7.24 15.22
CA LEU A 70 10.45 8.51 15.87
C LEU A 70 9.44 8.36 17.02
N ASN A 71 9.16 7.12 17.43
CA ASN A 71 8.23 6.77 18.52
C ASN A 71 6.83 7.45 18.39
N GLN A 72 6.26 7.43 17.19
CA GLN A 72 4.99 8.09 16.86
C GLN A 72 3.79 7.18 17.16
N ALA A 73 3.62 6.78 18.42
CA ALA A 73 2.57 5.84 18.83
C ALA A 73 1.14 6.29 18.46
N GLN A 74 0.90 7.60 18.35
CA GLN A 74 -0.38 8.17 17.91
C GLN A 74 -0.75 7.82 16.46
N TRP A 75 0.20 7.32 15.65
CA TRP A 75 -0.09 6.80 14.31
C TRP A 75 -0.64 5.37 14.33
N ASP A 76 -0.58 4.65 15.45
CA ASP A 76 -0.95 3.23 15.50
C ASP A 76 -2.40 2.99 15.05
N SER A 77 -3.33 3.88 15.42
CA SER A 77 -4.72 3.82 14.96
C SER A 77 -4.86 4.01 13.45
N PHE A 78 -4.18 5.00 12.87
CA PHE A 78 -4.16 5.24 11.42
C PHE A 78 -3.53 4.05 10.68
N LEU A 79 -2.37 3.58 11.16
CA LEU A 79 -1.62 2.50 10.54
C LEU A 79 -2.35 1.16 10.66
N ALA A 80 -3.06 0.90 11.76
CA ALA A 80 -3.88 -0.30 11.90
C ALA A 80 -4.99 -0.34 10.84
N VAL A 81 -5.71 0.78 10.67
CA VAL A 81 -6.79 0.92 9.69
C VAL A 81 -6.24 0.78 8.26
N ASN A 82 -5.15 1.47 7.95
CA ASN A 82 -4.50 1.39 6.63
C ASN A 82 -4.00 -0.02 6.32
N SER A 83 -3.29 -0.63 7.28
CA SER A 83 -2.71 -1.97 7.13
C SER A 83 -3.79 -3.03 6.97
N PHE A 84 -4.92 -2.91 7.67
CA PHE A 84 -6.02 -3.86 7.52
C PHE A 84 -6.72 -3.70 6.17
N GLY A 85 -6.92 -2.44 5.73
CA GLY A 85 -7.34 -2.07 4.38
C GLY A 85 -6.49 -2.75 3.30
N ILE A 86 -5.19 -2.55 3.37
CA ILE A 86 -4.19 -3.13 2.47
C ILE A 86 -4.26 -4.67 2.48
N ALA A 87 -4.32 -5.29 3.65
CA ALA A 87 -4.36 -6.74 3.77
C ALA A 87 -5.59 -7.33 3.05
N CYS A 88 -6.78 -6.82 3.35
CA CYS A 88 -8.03 -7.27 2.73
C CYS A 88 -8.07 -6.97 1.23
N GLY A 89 -7.65 -5.77 0.83
CA GLY A 89 -7.53 -5.36 -0.57
C GLY A 89 -6.64 -6.29 -1.38
N PHE A 90 -5.42 -6.52 -0.89
CA PHE A 90 -4.42 -7.34 -1.57
C PHE A 90 -4.86 -8.82 -1.66
N ARG A 91 -5.37 -9.39 -0.57
CA ARG A 91 -5.88 -10.78 -0.56
C ARG A 91 -7.04 -10.97 -1.53
N THR A 92 -7.90 -9.96 -1.65
CA THR A 92 -9.02 -9.96 -2.61
C THR A 92 -8.52 -9.84 -4.05
N ALA A 93 -7.57 -8.92 -4.31
CA ALA A 93 -6.98 -8.72 -5.63
C ALA A 93 -6.23 -9.96 -6.13
N MET A 94 -5.51 -10.66 -5.25
CA MET A 94 -4.61 -11.76 -5.61
C MET A 94 -5.24 -13.15 -5.48
N CYS A 95 -6.55 -13.23 -5.27
CA CYS A 95 -7.25 -14.50 -5.19
C CYS A 95 -7.26 -15.25 -6.54
N GLN A 96 -7.79 -16.48 -6.57
CA GLN A 96 -7.98 -17.27 -7.81
C GLN A 96 -6.72 -17.53 -8.65
N GLY A 97 -5.53 -17.54 -8.03
CA GLY A 97 -4.26 -17.81 -8.71
C GLY A 97 -3.59 -16.57 -9.31
N ILE A 98 -4.18 -15.38 -9.15
CA ILE A 98 -3.57 -14.10 -9.58
C ILE A 98 -2.28 -13.83 -8.80
N GLY A 99 -2.18 -14.25 -7.53
CA GLY A 99 -0.94 -14.18 -6.76
C GLY A 99 0.25 -14.92 -7.41
N GLU A 100 0.00 -16.02 -8.13
CA GLU A 100 1.05 -16.73 -8.87
C GLU A 100 1.50 -15.94 -10.11
N ASN A 101 0.58 -15.20 -10.75
CA ASN A 101 0.94 -14.30 -11.85
C ASN A 101 1.79 -13.12 -11.34
N MET A 102 1.45 -12.58 -10.17
CA MET A 102 2.25 -11.55 -9.49
C MET A 102 3.67 -12.05 -9.20
N ARG A 103 3.80 -13.27 -8.65
CA ARG A 103 5.10 -13.91 -8.42
C ARG A 103 5.93 -13.98 -9.70
N LYS A 104 5.36 -14.49 -10.78
CA LYS A 104 6.04 -14.64 -12.08
C LYS A 104 6.50 -13.29 -12.62
N LYS A 105 5.67 -12.25 -12.51
CA LYS A 105 6.02 -10.89 -12.94
C LYS A 105 7.20 -10.34 -12.12
N LEU A 106 7.18 -10.48 -10.80
CA LEU A 106 8.26 -10.05 -9.92
C LEU A 106 9.55 -10.83 -10.15
N ALA A 107 9.47 -12.15 -10.32
CA ALA A 107 10.62 -12.98 -10.63
C ALA A 107 11.28 -12.54 -11.95
N ALA A 108 10.49 -12.24 -12.98
CA ALA A 108 11.01 -11.71 -14.23
C ALA A 108 11.68 -10.34 -14.06
N GLN A 109 11.16 -9.47 -13.17
CA GLN A 109 11.76 -8.16 -12.90
C GLN A 109 13.05 -8.27 -12.09
N LEU A 110 13.11 -9.18 -11.11
CA LEU A 110 14.30 -9.44 -10.30
C LEU A 110 15.42 -10.11 -11.10
N ALA A 111 15.08 -10.97 -12.05
CA ALA A 111 16.05 -11.61 -12.94
C ALA A 111 16.83 -10.58 -13.78
N HIS A 112 16.22 -9.44 -14.15
CA HIS A 112 16.94 -8.34 -14.82
C HIS A 112 18.04 -7.74 -13.94
N ASP A 113 17.88 -7.79 -12.62
CA ASP A 113 18.86 -7.30 -11.65
C ASP A 113 19.80 -8.43 -11.17
N GLY A 114 19.78 -9.61 -11.83
CA GLY A 114 20.60 -10.77 -11.46
C GLY A 114 20.14 -11.50 -10.20
N LEU A 115 18.91 -11.27 -9.76
CA LEU A 115 18.34 -11.82 -8.52
C LEU A 115 17.33 -12.92 -8.84
N ASP A 116 17.31 -13.96 -8.00
CA ASP A 116 16.30 -15.02 -8.05
C ASP A 116 15.22 -14.81 -6.97
N LEU A 117 13.99 -15.22 -7.27
CA LEU A 117 12.86 -15.18 -6.34
C LEU A 117 12.18 -16.57 -6.27
N PRO A 118 12.67 -17.44 -5.39
CA PRO A 118 12.05 -18.73 -5.11
C PRO A 118 10.58 -18.59 -4.70
N PRO A 119 9.70 -19.55 -5.05
CA PRO A 119 8.28 -19.46 -4.73
C PRO A 119 7.96 -19.31 -3.25
N TRP A 120 8.66 -20.06 -2.39
CA TRP A 120 8.46 -19.98 -0.95
C TRP A 120 8.77 -18.58 -0.40
N GLN A 121 9.82 -17.94 -0.91
CA GLN A 121 10.25 -16.60 -0.49
C GLN A 121 9.20 -15.57 -0.86
N PHE A 122 8.61 -15.67 -2.05
CA PHE A 122 7.52 -14.80 -2.47
C PHE A 122 6.31 -14.91 -1.52
N PHE A 123 5.79 -16.12 -1.31
CA PHE A 123 4.59 -16.31 -0.49
C PHE A 123 4.80 -15.97 0.99
N PHE A 124 5.98 -16.27 1.52
CA PHE A 124 6.34 -15.87 2.88
C PHE A 124 6.43 -14.35 3.01
N SER A 125 7.17 -13.70 2.10
CA SER A 125 7.34 -12.24 2.12
C SER A 125 6.00 -11.53 1.94
N ASP A 126 5.17 -12.02 1.03
CA ASP A 126 3.81 -11.53 0.83
C ASP A 126 2.95 -11.63 2.10
N HIS A 127 3.03 -12.74 2.83
CA HIS A 127 2.36 -12.87 4.12
C HIS A 127 2.91 -11.90 5.16
N ALA A 128 4.24 -11.78 5.24
CA ALA A 128 4.90 -10.90 6.18
C ALA A 128 4.53 -9.43 5.97
N ILE A 129 4.52 -8.94 4.73
CA ILE A 129 4.31 -7.51 4.45
C ILE A 129 2.83 -7.09 4.46
N HIS A 130 1.90 -8.00 4.17
CA HIS A 130 0.48 -7.67 4.10
C HIS A 130 -0.30 -8.10 5.34
N THR A 131 0.07 -9.20 6.01
CA THR A 131 -0.74 -9.76 7.10
C THR A 131 -0.19 -9.48 8.48
N LEU A 132 1.14 -9.41 8.68
CA LEU A 132 1.70 -9.10 9.99
C LEU A 132 1.41 -7.66 10.47
N PRO A 133 1.51 -6.60 9.64
CA PRO A 133 1.28 -5.25 10.12
C PRO A 133 -0.08 -5.03 10.79
N PRO A 134 -1.24 -5.40 10.17
CA PRO A 134 -2.51 -5.21 10.86
C PRO A 134 -2.64 -6.09 12.11
N LEU A 135 -2.11 -7.32 12.10
CA LEU A 135 -2.14 -8.20 13.28
C LEU A 135 -1.39 -7.58 14.47
N VAL A 136 -0.17 -7.09 14.24
CA VAL A 136 0.67 -6.48 15.27
C VAL A 136 0.01 -5.20 15.80
N LEU A 137 -0.44 -4.32 14.91
CA LEU A 137 -1.01 -3.02 15.29
C LEU A 137 -2.36 -3.18 16.02
N ILE A 138 -3.27 -4.02 15.50
CA ILE A 138 -4.56 -4.27 16.15
C ILE A 138 -4.33 -4.94 17.51
N THR A 139 -3.41 -5.90 17.61
CA THR A 139 -3.07 -6.53 18.88
C THR A 139 -2.51 -5.50 19.87
N ALA A 140 -1.65 -4.59 19.42
CA ALA A 140 -1.11 -3.53 20.26
C ALA A 140 -2.21 -2.58 20.77
N LEU A 141 -3.12 -2.13 19.90
CA LEU A 141 -4.26 -1.30 20.26
C LEU A 141 -5.17 -2.00 21.29
N VAL A 142 -5.49 -3.29 21.06
CA VAL A 142 -6.32 -4.09 21.95
C VAL A 142 -5.65 -4.26 23.33
N ARG A 143 -4.34 -4.53 23.36
CA ARG A 143 -3.58 -4.66 24.63
C ARG A 143 -3.55 -3.36 25.42
N ARG A 144 -3.53 -2.21 24.76
CA ARG A 144 -3.57 -0.87 25.39
C ARG A 144 -5.00 -0.37 25.65
N ALA A 145 -6.03 -1.13 25.27
CA ALA A 145 -7.43 -0.69 25.28
C ALA A 145 -7.67 0.63 24.53
N GLU A 146 -6.88 0.87 23.46
CA GLU A 146 -6.94 2.07 22.66
C GLU A 146 -7.97 1.92 21.54
N ARG A 147 -9.01 2.77 21.56
CA ARG A 147 -10.07 2.75 20.56
C ARG A 147 -9.67 3.55 19.33
N VAL A 148 -10.02 3.06 18.15
CA VAL A 148 -9.77 3.76 16.89
C VAL A 148 -10.87 4.79 16.65
N HIS A 149 -10.49 6.06 16.52
CA HIS A 149 -11.42 7.13 16.15
C HIS A 149 -11.82 7.00 14.66
N PRO A 150 -13.13 7.13 14.29
CA PRO A 150 -13.60 6.99 12.91
C PRO A 150 -12.93 7.92 11.88
N MET A 151 -12.41 9.07 12.32
CA MET A 151 -11.64 9.97 11.43
C MET A 151 -10.41 9.31 10.81
N ASN A 152 -9.80 8.32 11.49
CA ASN A 152 -8.72 7.53 10.88
C ASN A 152 -9.19 6.83 9.60
N CYS A 153 -10.44 6.37 9.54
CA CYS A 153 -10.99 5.76 8.34
C CYS A 153 -11.08 6.76 7.20
N VAL A 154 -11.54 7.99 7.48
CA VAL A 154 -11.60 9.07 6.47
C VAL A 154 -10.22 9.41 5.93
N TYR A 155 -9.23 9.57 6.82
CA TYR A 155 -7.85 9.84 6.41
C TYR A 155 -7.25 8.70 5.60
N VAL A 156 -7.48 7.46 5.99
CA VAL A 156 -6.98 6.28 5.25
C VAL A 156 -7.63 6.17 3.88
N LEU A 157 -8.94 6.41 3.75
CA LEU A 157 -9.61 6.39 2.45
C LEU A 157 -9.09 7.50 1.53
N ALA A 158 -8.88 8.71 2.06
CA ALA A 158 -8.27 9.81 1.32
C ALA A 158 -6.84 9.46 0.87
N CYS A 159 -6.02 8.91 1.77
CA CYS A 159 -4.66 8.44 1.46
C CYS A 159 -4.67 7.32 0.41
N SER A 160 -5.60 6.37 0.51
CA SER A 160 -5.73 5.27 -0.45
C SER A 160 -6.05 5.79 -1.85
N THR A 161 -6.97 6.75 -1.97
CA THR A 161 -7.30 7.43 -3.23
C THR A 161 -6.09 8.17 -3.80
N TRP A 162 -5.35 8.90 -2.95
CA TRP A 162 -4.11 9.58 -3.36
C TRP A 162 -3.06 8.58 -3.86
N PHE A 163 -2.85 7.48 -3.14
CA PHE A 163 -1.88 6.44 -3.52
C PHE A 163 -2.25 5.83 -4.87
N ALA A 164 -3.53 5.48 -5.07
CA ALA A 164 -4.01 4.94 -6.33
C ALA A 164 -3.87 5.94 -7.49
N PHE A 165 -4.16 7.22 -7.26
CA PHE A 165 -3.93 8.28 -8.26
C PHE A 165 -2.44 8.38 -8.62
N ARG A 166 -1.55 8.39 -7.61
CA ARG A 166 -0.09 8.49 -7.84
C ARG A 166 0.50 7.22 -8.44
N GLN A 167 -0.13 6.06 -8.32
CA GLN A 167 0.37 4.80 -8.86
C GLN A 167 0.34 4.73 -10.39
N GLY A 168 -0.63 5.38 -11.05
CA GLY A 168 -0.74 5.30 -12.51
C GLY A 168 -1.47 6.45 -13.20
N ALA A 169 -1.83 7.52 -12.49
CA ALA A 169 -2.73 8.59 -12.98
C ALA A 169 -4.10 8.10 -13.53
N GLN A 170 -4.40 6.80 -13.42
CA GLN A 170 -5.56 6.14 -14.02
C GLN A 170 -6.36 5.28 -13.03
N LEU A 171 -6.06 5.31 -11.72
CA LEU A 171 -6.67 4.45 -10.68
C LEU A 171 -6.54 2.93 -10.93
N ASP A 172 -5.99 2.52 -12.07
CA ASP A 172 -5.64 1.16 -12.41
C ASP A 172 -4.19 0.88 -12.01
N SER A 173 -4.00 -0.03 -11.03
CA SER A 173 -2.69 -0.45 -10.54
C SER A 173 -2.20 -1.74 -11.20
N SER A 174 -2.84 -2.19 -12.27
CA SER A 174 -2.49 -3.41 -13.01
C SER A 174 -1.06 -3.39 -13.57
N ASP A 175 -0.56 -2.21 -13.93
CA ASP A 175 0.82 -2.02 -14.37
C ASP A 175 1.85 -2.27 -13.27
N ILE A 176 1.48 -2.07 -12.00
CA ILE A 176 2.34 -2.32 -10.85
C ILE A 176 2.21 -3.78 -10.43
N TYR A 177 1.00 -4.23 -10.12
CA TYR A 177 0.79 -5.57 -9.59
C TYR A 177 0.59 -6.57 -10.74
N VAL A 178 -0.62 -6.77 -11.20
CA VAL A 178 -1.03 -7.51 -12.41
C VAL A 178 -2.50 -7.13 -12.66
N PRO A 179 -3.08 -7.38 -13.85
CA PRO A 179 -4.53 -7.29 -14.02
C PRO A 179 -5.26 -8.09 -12.93
N HIS A 180 -6.18 -7.42 -12.23
CA HIS A 180 -6.87 -7.96 -11.05
C HIS A 180 -8.27 -7.34 -10.89
N PRO A 181 -9.18 -7.92 -10.07
CA PRO A 181 -10.54 -7.40 -9.88
C PRO A 181 -10.54 -6.15 -9.00
N TRP A 182 -10.05 -5.03 -9.54
CA TRP A 182 -9.81 -3.78 -8.81
C TRP A 182 -11.05 -3.28 -8.07
N ARG A 183 -12.26 -3.39 -8.64
CA ARG A 183 -13.51 -3.00 -7.97
C ARG A 183 -13.74 -3.78 -6.68
N ARG A 184 -13.48 -5.09 -6.69
CA ARG A 184 -13.62 -5.95 -5.50
C ARG A 184 -12.51 -5.67 -4.49
N ALA A 185 -11.29 -5.40 -4.96
CA ALA A 185 -10.20 -4.98 -4.10
C ALA A 185 -10.51 -3.66 -3.38
N TRP A 186 -11.04 -2.66 -4.09
CA TRP A 186 -11.49 -1.39 -3.49
C TRP A 186 -12.64 -1.57 -2.51
N LEU A 187 -13.62 -2.42 -2.84
CA LEU A 187 -14.69 -2.77 -1.90
C LEU A 187 -14.10 -3.41 -0.63
N ALA A 188 -13.11 -4.30 -0.77
CA ALA A 188 -12.40 -4.90 0.35
C ALA A 188 -11.67 -3.86 1.21
N ILE A 189 -10.95 -2.91 0.58
CA ILE A 189 -10.28 -1.80 1.28
C ILE A 189 -11.31 -0.98 2.06
N ALA A 190 -12.36 -0.49 1.38
CA ALA A 190 -13.38 0.35 2.01
C ALA A 190 -14.07 -0.37 3.18
N THR A 191 -14.48 -1.63 2.97
CA THR A 191 -15.20 -2.40 3.99
C THR A 191 -14.32 -2.65 5.21
N SER A 192 -13.07 -3.10 5.02
CA SER A 192 -12.15 -3.39 6.12
C SER A 192 -11.72 -2.14 6.87
N VAL A 193 -11.45 -1.03 6.16
CA VAL A 193 -11.20 0.28 6.77
C VAL A 193 -12.33 0.70 7.70
N LEU A 194 -13.58 0.65 7.22
CA LEU A 194 -14.77 0.99 8.01
C LEU A 194 -15.05 0.00 9.15
N CYS A 195 -14.69 -1.28 8.97
CA CYS A 195 -14.85 -2.31 9.99
C CYS A 195 -13.81 -2.22 11.12
N THR A 196 -12.63 -1.63 10.88
CA THR A 196 -11.51 -1.64 11.83
C THR A 196 -11.90 -1.09 13.21
N PRO A 197 -12.56 0.08 13.35
CA PRO A 197 -12.95 0.59 14.67
C PRO A 197 -13.87 -0.35 15.44
N SER A 198 -14.86 -0.94 14.74
CA SER A 198 -15.81 -1.89 15.33
C SER A 198 -15.14 -3.20 15.73
N LEU A 199 -14.16 -3.66 14.96
CA LEU A 199 -13.38 -4.86 15.26
C LEU A 199 -12.54 -4.63 16.52
N VAL A 200 -11.78 -3.53 16.58
CA VAL A 200 -10.93 -3.17 17.73
C VAL A 200 -11.78 -3.01 18.99
N ASP A 201 -12.90 -2.27 18.92
CA ASP A 201 -13.84 -2.10 20.04
C ASP A 201 -14.40 -3.44 20.56
N ALA A 202 -14.77 -4.34 19.64
CA ALA A 202 -15.29 -5.65 19.99
C ALA A 202 -14.21 -6.53 20.66
N LEU A 203 -12.96 -6.47 20.18
CA LEU A 203 -11.84 -7.21 20.75
C LEU A 203 -11.47 -6.69 22.14
N ILE A 204 -11.38 -5.37 22.33
CA ILE A 204 -11.16 -4.73 23.64
C ILE A 204 -12.26 -5.14 24.62
N SER A 205 -13.52 -5.06 24.17
CA SER A 205 -14.69 -5.41 24.98
C SER A 205 -14.91 -6.92 25.14
N ARG A 206 -14.02 -7.76 24.58
CA ARG A 206 -14.11 -9.22 24.55
C ARG A 206 -15.44 -9.77 24.01
N LYS A 207 -16.13 -9.00 23.16
CA LYS A 207 -17.39 -9.38 22.50
C LYS A 207 -17.09 -10.27 21.29
N ARG A 208 -16.76 -11.54 21.54
CA ARG A 208 -16.33 -12.50 20.50
C ARG A 208 -17.31 -12.63 19.33
N GLY A 209 -18.62 -12.64 19.60
CA GLY A 209 -19.65 -12.69 18.54
C GLY A 209 -19.63 -11.47 17.62
N LYS A 210 -19.48 -10.26 18.19
CA LYS A 210 -19.34 -9.02 17.40
C LYS A 210 -18.03 -9.02 16.60
N ALA A 211 -16.92 -9.45 17.22
CA ALA A 211 -15.63 -9.53 16.53
C ALA A 211 -15.66 -10.51 15.35
N ALA A 212 -16.29 -11.68 15.53
CA ALA A 212 -16.50 -12.67 14.47
C ALA A 212 -17.37 -12.11 13.35
N LEU A 213 -18.50 -11.48 13.67
CA LEU A 213 -19.38 -10.86 12.68
C LEU A 213 -18.67 -9.78 11.85
N VAL A 214 -17.94 -8.87 12.50
CA VAL A 214 -17.19 -7.81 11.81
C VAL A 214 -16.10 -8.40 10.92
N SER A 215 -15.42 -9.46 11.38
CA SER A 215 -14.42 -10.16 10.58
C SER A 215 -15.03 -10.84 9.36
N LEU A 216 -16.22 -11.43 9.50
CA LEU A 216 -16.97 -12.01 8.39
C LEU A 216 -17.37 -10.94 7.36
N VAL A 217 -17.87 -9.78 7.81
CA VAL A 217 -18.19 -8.64 6.93
C VAL A 217 -16.97 -8.18 6.15
N ALA A 218 -15.82 -8.03 6.81
CA ALA A 218 -14.56 -7.67 6.14
C ALA A 218 -14.08 -8.73 5.12
N LEU A 219 -14.48 -10.00 5.29
CA LEU A 219 -14.14 -11.11 4.41
C LEU A 219 -15.08 -11.23 3.19
N VAL A 220 -16.28 -10.64 3.21
CA VAL A 220 -17.27 -10.76 2.12
C VAL A 220 -16.67 -10.42 0.75
N PRO A 221 -15.94 -9.31 0.55
CA PRO A 221 -15.38 -8.98 -0.76
C PRO A 221 -14.39 -10.03 -1.28
N TYR A 222 -13.59 -10.61 -0.37
CA TYR A 222 -12.70 -11.73 -0.70
C TYR A 222 -13.48 -12.97 -1.13
N LEU A 223 -14.55 -13.35 -0.40
CA LEU A 223 -15.39 -14.49 -0.76
C LEU A 223 -16.07 -14.29 -2.12
N LEU A 224 -16.58 -13.09 -2.38
CA LEU A 224 -17.16 -12.73 -3.67
C LEU A 224 -16.15 -12.84 -4.82
N ALA A 225 -14.87 -12.54 -4.58
CA ALA A 225 -13.82 -12.73 -5.58
C ALA A 225 -13.40 -14.21 -5.71
N ARG A 226 -13.26 -14.91 -4.57
CA ARG A 226 -12.76 -16.29 -4.51
C ARG A 226 -13.77 -17.34 -4.97
N LEU A 227 -15.07 -17.05 -4.91
CA LEU A 227 -16.14 -17.96 -5.33
C LEU A 227 -16.62 -17.68 -6.77
N ASP A 228 -16.09 -16.64 -7.43
CA ASP A 228 -16.45 -16.32 -8.80
C ASP A 228 -15.61 -17.15 -9.80
N PRO A 229 -16.23 -18.08 -10.57
CA PRO A 229 -15.53 -18.91 -11.51
C PRO A 229 -15.03 -18.15 -12.75
N GLY A 230 -15.67 -17.03 -13.12
CA GLY A 230 -15.32 -16.23 -14.29
C GLY A 230 -14.03 -15.43 -14.12
N LEU A 231 -13.66 -15.09 -12.88
CA LEU A 231 -12.44 -14.31 -12.62
C LEU A 231 -11.17 -15.05 -13.00
N ARG A 232 -11.08 -16.36 -12.71
CA ARG A 232 -9.86 -17.14 -13.00
C ARG A 232 -9.58 -17.21 -14.49
N GLN A 233 -10.61 -17.40 -15.31
CA GLN A 233 -10.48 -17.47 -16.76
C GLN A 233 -10.09 -16.11 -17.34
N LYS A 234 -10.78 -15.04 -16.92
CA LYS A 234 -10.51 -13.66 -17.36
C LYS A 234 -9.06 -13.25 -17.13
N TYR A 235 -8.55 -13.40 -15.91
CA TYR A 235 -7.21 -12.89 -15.56
C TYR A 235 -6.06 -13.79 -16.01
N LYS A 236 -6.31 -15.06 -16.32
CA LYS A 236 -5.33 -15.90 -17.02
C LYS A 236 -5.09 -15.39 -18.45
N PHE A 237 -6.17 -15.07 -19.16
CA PHE A 237 -6.10 -14.50 -20.50
C PHE A 237 -5.43 -13.11 -20.52
N GLU A 238 -5.85 -12.20 -19.64
CA GLU A 238 -5.27 -10.85 -19.57
C GLU A 238 -3.77 -10.87 -19.22
N PHE A 239 -3.33 -11.80 -18.36
CA PHE A 239 -1.91 -11.96 -18.07
C PHE A 239 -1.10 -12.42 -19.29
N GLU A 240 -1.56 -13.46 -20.00
CA GLU A 240 -0.85 -13.92 -21.22
C GLU A 240 -0.83 -12.83 -22.31
N LEU A 241 -1.93 -12.10 -22.49
CA LEU A 241 -1.98 -10.95 -23.39
C LEU A 241 -0.99 -9.85 -22.98
N SER A 242 -0.88 -9.55 -21.68
CA SER A 242 0.08 -8.57 -21.16
C SER A 242 1.55 -9.00 -21.33
N ARG A 243 1.83 -10.31 -21.36
CA ARG A 243 3.17 -10.83 -21.68
C ARG A 243 3.52 -10.64 -23.15
N LEU A 244 2.56 -10.88 -24.04
CA LEU A 244 2.73 -10.73 -25.48
C LEU A 244 2.84 -9.26 -25.91
N ASN A 245 2.12 -8.37 -25.22
CA ASN A 245 2.11 -6.93 -25.50
C ASN A 245 3.17 -6.14 -24.70
N ARG A 246 4.10 -6.79 -24.00
CA ARG A 246 5.29 -6.07 -23.51
C ARG A 246 6.02 -5.54 -24.74
N PRO A 247 6.10 -4.23 -24.95
CA PRO A 247 6.95 -3.74 -26.01
C PRO A 247 8.36 -4.23 -25.72
N VAL A 248 9.06 -4.68 -26.76
CA VAL A 248 10.51 -4.95 -26.81
C VAL A 248 11.29 -3.63 -26.61
N ALA A 249 10.87 -2.78 -25.67
CA ALA A 249 11.37 -1.44 -25.45
C ALA A 249 12.45 -1.42 -24.34
N ALA A 250 13.31 -2.44 -24.34
CA ALA A 250 14.55 -2.43 -23.57
C ALA A 250 15.71 -3.16 -24.27
N GLU A 251 15.56 -3.55 -25.54
CA GLU A 251 16.70 -3.86 -26.40
C GLU A 251 16.65 -2.89 -27.58
N ALA A 252 17.67 -2.02 -27.65
CA ALA A 252 17.89 -1.03 -28.69
C ALA A 252 16.77 0.01 -28.89
N ALA A 253 16.74 1.03 -28.03
CA ALA A 253 16.65 2.37 -28.62
C ALA A 253 17.97 2.56 -29.40
N PRO A 254 17.97 2.70 -30.74
CA PRO A 254 19.20 3.05 -31.44
C PRO A 254 19.68 4.36 -30.81
N ALA A 255 20.95 4.36 -30.37
CA ALA A 255 21.62 5.56 -29.96
C ALA A 255 21.36 6.60 -31.05
N MET A 256 20.65 7.69 -30.71
CA MET A 256 20.56 8.82 -31.60
C MET A 256 21.99 9.17 -32.01
N PRO A 257 22.31 9.25 -33.31
CA PRO A 257 23.65 9.62 -33.72
C PRO A 257 23.98 10.99 -33.08
N PRO A 258 25.25 11.22 -32.70
CA PRO A 258 25.64 12.48 -32.12
C PRO A 258 25.18 13.59 -33.06
N ARG A 259 24.45 14.58 -32.51
CA ARG A 259 24.09 15.79 -33.25
C ARG A 259 25.38 16.32 -33.88
N CYS A 260 25.46 16.27 -35.20
CA CYS A 260 26.48 17.02 -35.93
C CYS A 260 26.36 18.48 -35.49
N ALA A 261 27.41 18.96 -34.81
CA ALA A 261 27.65 20.37 -34.66
C ALA A 261 27.94 20.93 -36.05
N SER A 262 27.02 21.74 -36.59
CA SER A 262 27.29 22.97 -37.36
C SER A 262 26.08 23.38 -38.18
N MET A 263 25.35 24.39 -37.72
CA MET A 263 24.99 25.52 -38.58
C MET A 263 24.93 26.77 -37.70
N PRO A 264 25.64 27.85 -38.07
CA PRO A 264 25.55 29.11 -37.36
C PRO A 264 24.18 29.76 -37.62
N PRO A 265 23.66 30.57 -36.69
CA PRO A 265 22.43 31.32 -36.90
C PRO A 265 22.61 32.32 -38.06
N PRO A 266 21.56 32.58 -38.86
CA PRO A 266 21.63 33.56 -39.93
C PRO A 266 21.73 34.98 -39.34
N GLY A 267 22.88 35.61 -39.63
CA GLY A 267 23.04 37.04 -39.95
C GLY A 267 22.35 38.07 -39.04
N LEU A 268 23.03 38.46 -37.97
CA LEU A 268 22.98 39.82 -37.44
C LEU A 268 24.41 40.39 -37.48
N ALA A 269 24.74 41.11 -38.54
CA ALA A 269 25.84 42.07 -38.62
C ALA A 269 25.45 43.07 -39.74
N ALA A 270 24.86 44.22 -39.37
CA ALA A 270 25.54 45.50 -39.10
C ALA A 270 25.78 46.26 -40.43
N LEU A 271 25.15 47.41 -40.66
CA LEU A 271 25.67 48.72 -40.24
C LEU A 271 27.19 48.80 -40.39
N HIS A 272 27.64 49.09 -41.61
CA HIS A 272 28.58 50.16 -41.96
C HIS A 272 28.59 50.36 -43.47
#